data_AF-A0A6A5FZZ6-F1
#
_entry.id   AF-A0A6A5FZZ6-F1
#
_cell.length_a   1.000
_cell.length_b   1.000
_cell.length_c   1.000
_cell.angle_alpha   90.00
_cell.angle_beta   90.00
_cell.angle_gamma   90.00
#
_symmetry.space_group_name_H-M   'P 1'
#
loop_
_entity.id
_entity.type
_entity.pdbx_description
1 polymer ?
#
loop_
_entity_poly.entity_id
_entity_poly.type
_entity_poly.pdbx_seq_one_letter_code
_entity_poly.pdbx_strand_id
1 'polypeptide(L)'
;MLFTPEFENTTADPNSIRTLNNILESINEKVAVPPQISFESDYGDAYTQSNQKHFFLEKMRDKTLKMVVPAVEPPYVNYVNFTDAAVTEKGYGPGVVIEILKEIGKRLNLTFEIVPASGSTWGEYLNGSWTGAFGQLVRGEVDLLAGGAIMEYDRSVISDLTYPFQFEPTGIMIRSPEKYEDDTLLIVTEPFSWEVWVITAAVILISGVIFLGMTNILRKVYKEMSVTPFESIWVFFSIFVQQGLPEQPRSWSCRVLVALWWLASITLSATFTGSLVALFAVDKTNLPFQNIEQLVKLVKQGRFEIVMDENSFTRTEMIARSKLPVYRDLWHEMNVNHKVKYVNGISRGVAFVRANPGYALLGPMATLNFYAYSDCKVILLNDGILPVYLSIPLAKHSLYSSYFSTKIREMVERGFTQKWIADYRSYVAMQKINECNSTTVGPKSYLDLKRAQGAFWVFLGGVSIGVTLFVGEFIFKFFREKMTKHDDVGKPFEEVTTVSPNSIQNIPNTGNLDSIQPSEPPLNENNIADNWSLRRRNVLNLSLDLSRIAN
;
A
#
# COMPACT_ATOMS: atom_id res chain seq x y z
N MET A 1 -29.82 12.30 -10.50
CA MET A 1 -29.70 13.70 -10.07
C MET A 1 -29.60 14.56 -11.32
N LEU A 2 -30.71 15.24 -11.62
CA LEU A 2 -30.84 16.29 -12.62
C LEU A 2 -30.25 17.60 -12.05
N PHE A 3 -29.71 18.46 -12.89
CA PHE A 3 -30.00 19.90 -12.85
C PHE A 3 -29.71 20.53 -14.22
N THR A 4 -30.76 21.01 -14.86
CA THR A 4 -30.79 21.99 -15.95
C THR A 4 -31.30 23.32 -15.37
N PRO A 5 -30.86 24.49 -15.87
CA PRO A 5 -31.60 25.72 -15.66
C PRO A 5 -32.34 26.15 -16.95
N GLU A 6 -33.63 26.43 -16.80
CA GLU A 6 -34.47 27.14 -17.76
C GLU A 6 -34.19 28.64 -17.69
N PHE A 7 -34.21 29.30 -18.85
CA PHE A 7 -34.25 30.75 -19.00
C PHE A 7 -35.71 31.19 -19.14
N GLU A 8 -36.14 32.14 -18.29
CA GLU A 8 -37.43 32.81 -18.46
C GLU A 8 -37.22 34.33 -18.61
N ASN A 9 -37.80 34.88 -19.67
CA ASN A 9 -37.87 36.29 -20.00
C ASN A 9 -38.87 37.01 -19.07
N THR A 10 -38.45 38.08 -18.40
CA THR A 10 -39.38 39.05 -17.81
C THR A 10 -39.03 40.48 -18.21
N THR A 11 -40.01 41.12 -18.83
CA THR A 11 -40.11 42.51 -19.25
C THR A 11 -39.91 43.50 -18.10
N ALA A 12 -39.14 44.57 -18.34
CA ALA A 12 -38.81 45.61 -17.36
C ALA A 12 -39.97 46.60 -17.13
N ASP A 13 -40.21 46.91 -15.85
CA ASP A 13 -41.19 47.90 -15.35
C ASP A 13 -40.54 49.31 -15.24
N PRO A 14 -41.14 50.40 -15.77
CA PRO A 14 -40.45 51.70 -15.93
C PRO A 14 -40.26 52.52 -14.64
N ASN A 15 -40.68 52.03 -13.47
CA ASN A 15 -40.63 52.79 -12.21
C ASN A 15 -39.38 52.53 -11.34
N SER A 16 -38.44 51.68 -11.77
CA SER A 16 -37.18 51.41 -11.06
C SER A 16 -36.07 52.46 -11.28
N ILE A 17 -36.26 53.39 -12.22
CA ILE A 17 -35.24 54.39 -12.58
C ILE A 17 -35.21 55.57 -11.58
N ARG A 18 -36.31 55.82 -10.85
CA ARG A 18 -36.37 56.93 -9.88
C ARG A 18 -35.72 56.65 -8.53
N THR A 19 -35.47 55.39 -8.17
CA THR A 19 -34.80 55.01 -6.93
C THR A 19 -33.28 54.98 -7.04
N LEU A 20 -32.72 54.87 -8.26
CA LEU A 20 -31.27 54.86 -8.47
C LEU A 20 -30.63 56.25 -8.34
N ASN A 21 -31.34 57.31 -8.75
CA ASN A 21 -30.85 58.69 -8.63
C ASN A 21 -30.81 59.18 -7.18
N ASN A 22 -31.77 58.75 -6.33
CA ASN A 22 -31.77 59.11 -4.92
C ASN A 22 -30.68 58.38 -4.11
N ILE A 23 -30.20 57.23 -4.60
CA ILE A 23 -29.04 56.53 -4.00
C ILE A 23 -27.73 57.23 -4.41
N LEU A 24 -27.63 57.73 -5.64
CA LEU A 24 -26.45 58.45 -6.14
C LEU A 24 -26.23 59.82 -5.48
N GLU A 25 -27.28 60.54 -5.08
CA GLU A 25 -27.13 61.79 -4.31
C GLU A 25 -26.63 61.55 -2.87
N SER A 26 -26.96 60.41 -2.26
CA SER A 26 -26.48 60.07 -0.90
C SER A 26 -25.00 59.62 -0.85
N ILE A 27 -24.42 59.26 -2.00
CA ILE A 27 -23.02 58.82 -2.12
C ILE A 27 -22.08 60.02 -2.36
N ASN A 28 -22.59 61.13 -2.90
CA ASN A 28 -21.76 62.30 -3.25
C ASN A 28 -21.44 63.25 -2.09
N GLU A 29 -21.99 63.05 -0.89
CA GLU A 29 -21.72 63.92 0.27
C GLU A 29 -20.67 63.38 1.27
N LYS A 30 -20.05 62.22 1.01
CA LYS A 30 -19.02 61.63 1.89
C LYS A 30 -17.77 61.08 1.19
N VAL A 31 -17.32 61.73 0.12
CA VAL A 31 -15.99 61.46 -0.43
C VAL A 31 -15.15 62.73 -0.34
N ALA A 32 -14.26 62.77 0.66
CA ALA A 32 -13.18 63.73 0.70
C ALA A 32 -12.36 63.58 -0.60
N VAL A 33 -12.22 64.69 -1.32
CA VAL A 33 -11.38 64.81 -2.50
C VAL A 33 -9.96 64.39 -2.13
N PRO A 34 -9.40 63.29 -2.70
CA PRO A 34 -7.96 63.05 -2.56
C PRO A 34 -7.22 64.16 -3.31
N PRO A 35 -6.06 64.63 -2.82
CA PRO A 35 -5.30 65.64 -3.54
C PRO A 35 -5.01 65.14 -4.95
N GLN A 36 -5.13 66.03 -5.94
CA GLN A 36 -4.83 65.72 -7.33
C GLN A 36 -3.47 65.03 -7.42
N ILE A 37 -3.47 63.78 -7.84
CA ILE A 37 -2.26 63.09 -8.27
C ILE A 37 -1.85 63.77 -9.56
N SER A 38 -0.86 64.65 -9.47
CA SER A 38 -0.09 65.13 -10.61
C SER A 38 0.47 63.91 -11.35
N PHE A 39 0.09 63.73 -12.61
CA PHE A 39 0.66 62.72 -13.52
C PHE A 39 2.09 63.11 -13.95
N GLU A 40 2.97 63.31 -12.97
CA GLU A 40 4.34 63.73 -13.22
C GLU A 40 5.28 63.24 -12.09
N SER A 41 5.54 61.92 -12.01
CA SER A 41 6.80 61.38 -11.44
C SER A 41 7.12 59.90 -11.73
N ASP A 42 6.20 59.08 -12.26
CA ASP A 42 6.46 57.62 -12.36
C ASP A 42 7.64 57.23 -13.28
N TYR A 43 7.97 58.07 -14.27
CA TYR A 43 9.14 57.84 -15.14
C TYR A 43 10.46 58.17 -14.42
N GLY A 44 10.45 59.15 -13.51
CA GLY A 44 11.61 59.54 -12.71
C GLY A 44 11.93 58.52 -11.62
N ASP A 45 10.91 57.90 -11.02
CA ASP A 45 11.07 56.88 -9.98
C ASP A 45 11.54 55.53 -10.57
N ALA A 46 11.07 55.15 -11.75
CA ALA A 46 11.60 54.00 -12.49
C ALA A 46 13.03 54.23 -13.00
N TYR A 47 13.36 55.46 -13.46
CA TYR A 47 14.69 55.81 -13.94
C TYR A 47 15.72 55.92 -12.80
N THR A 48 15.33 56.46 -11.64
CA THR A 48 16.18 56.49 -10.45
C THR A 48 16.36 55.12 -9.82
N GLN A 49 15.32 54.26 -9.77
CA GLN A 49 15.48 52.85 -9.37
C GLN A 49 16.38 52.07 -10.34
N SER A 50 16.24 52.30 -11.65
CA SER A 50 17.10 51.71 -12.69
C SER A 50 18.57 52.10 -12.47
N ASN A 51 18.86 53.40 -12.32
CA ASN A 51 20.22 53.90 -12.13
C ASN A 51 20.83 53.47 -10.79
N GLN A 52 20.05 53.46 -9.70
CA GLN A 52 20.50 52.90 -8.42
C GLN A 52 20.83 51.41 -8.55
N LYS A 53 19.95 50.63 -9.20
CA LYS A 53 20.18 49.20 -9.44
C LYS A 53 21.44 48.97 -10.28
N HIS A 54 21.67 49.76 -11.33
CA HIS A 54 22.88 49.69 -12.14
C HIS A 54 24.14 50.05 -11.33
N PHE A 55 24.09 51.11 -10.51
CA PHE A 55 25.19 51.52 -9.64
C PHE A 55 25.56 50.44 -8.60
N PHE A 56 24.56 49.81 -7.96
CA PHE A 56 24.80 48.71 -7.03
C PHE A 56 25.41 47.48 -7.74
N LEU A 57 24.99 47.19 -8.97
CA LEU A 57 25.55 46.09 -9.76
C LEU A 57 27.01 46.31 -10.12
N GLU A 58 27.41 47.52 -10.50
CA GLU A 58 28.82 47.84 -10.78
C GLU A 58 29.70 47.68 -9.54
N LYS A 59 29.22 48.10 -8.36
CA LYS A 59 29.97 47.94 -7.10
C LYS A 59 30.17 46.49 -6.66
N MET A 60 29.34 45.58 -7.18
CA MET A 60 29.38 44.15 -6.88
C MET A 60 30.27 43.35 -7.84
N ARG A 61 30.59 43.88 -9.03
CA ARG A 61 31.36 43.17 -10.06
C ARG A 61 32.85 43.06 -9.73
N ASP A 62 33.49 42.05 -10.32
CA ASP A 62 34.95 41.85 -10.33
C ASP A 62 35.59 41.76 -8.93
N LYS A 63 34.84 41.22 -7.95
CA LYS A 63 35.32 41.03 -6.58
C LYS A 63 35.55 39.56 -6.24
N THR A 64 36.45 39.36 -5.28
CA THR A 64 36.70 38.06 -4.65
C THR A 64 35.89 37.94 -3.37
N LEU A 65 35.10 36.87 -3.24
CA LEU A 65 34.35 36.54 -2.03
C LEU A 65 34.96 35.31 -1.35
N LYS A 66 35.14 35.40 -0.04
CA LYS A 66 35.60 34.29 0.78
C LYS A 66 34.41 33.43 1.21
N MET A 67 34.51 32.13 1.01
CA MET A 67 33.48 31.19 1.39
C MET A 67 34.02 29.99 2.17
N VAL A 68 33.23 29.50 3.12
CA VAL A 68 33.47 28.24 3.82
C VAL A 68 32.45 27.21 3.37
N VAL A 69 32.90 25.97 3.16
CA VAL A 69 32.04 24.80 2.97
C VAL A 69 31.91 24.10 4.32
N PRO A 70 30.75 24.19 5.01
CA PRO A 70 30.60 23.68 6.38
C PRO A 70 30.65 22.15 6.44
N ALA A 71 30.00 21.49 5.47
CA ALA A 71 29.91 20.04 5.38
C ALA A 71 29.72 19.61 3.92
N VAL A 72 30.19 18.40 3.59
CA VAL A 72 29.92 17.75 2.30
C VAL A 72 28.65 16.93 2.46
N GLU A 73 27.53 17.51 2.04
CA GLU A 73 26.18 16.95 2.16
C GLU A 73 25.51 16.85 0.78
N PRO A 74 25.62 15.70 0.11
CA PRO A 74 24.90 15.46 -1.14
C PRO A 74 23.37 15.50 -0.92
N PRO A 75 22.60 16.18 -1.80
CA PRO A 75 22.97 16.65 -3.15
C PRO A 75 23.38 18.14 -3.21
N TYR A 76 23.48 18.81 -2.06
CA TYR A 76 23.68 20.26 -1.96
C TYR A 76 25.14 20.64 -2.20
N VAL A 77 26.05 19.88 -1.59
CA VAL A 77 27.50 19.96 -1.81
C VAL A 77 28.04 18.54 -1.88
N ASN A 78 28.50 18.14 -3.06
CA ASN A 78 28.97 16.79 -3.32
C ASN A 78 30.48 16.63 -3.11
N TYR A 79 31.26 17.68 -3.39
CA TYR A 79 32.72 17.70 -3.24
C TYR A 79 33.26 19.13 -3.24
N VAL A 80 34.44 19.38 -2.65
CA VAL A 80 34.99 20.73 -2.43
C VAL A 80 35.80 21.28 -3.63
N ASN A 81 36.24 20.44 -4.56
CA ASN A 81 37.00 20.88 -5.76
C ASN A 81 36.05 21.24 -6.92
N PHE A 82 35.76 22.53 -7.12
CA PHE A 82 34.75 23.01 -8.07
C PHE A 82 35.25 23.29 -9.49
N THR A 83 36.44 22.81 -9.85
CA THR A 83 37.01 23.02 -11.19
C THR A 83 36.23 22.26 -12.27
N ASP A 84 36.14 22.82 -13.49
CA ASP A 84 35.45 22.17 -14.61
C ASP A 84 36.06 20.80 -14.98
N ALA A 85 37.37 20.62 -14.71
CA ALA A 85 38.05 19.34 -14.83
C ALA A 85 37.47 18.30 -13.85
N ALA A 86 37.24 18.67 -12.58
CA ALA A 86 36.67 17.77 -11.57
C ALA A 86 35.22 17.38 -11.89
N VAL A 87 34.44 18.29 -12.48
CA VAL A 87 33.08 18.00 -12.97
C VAL A 87 33.13 16.94 -14.08
N THR A 88 34.07 17.08 -15.01
CA THR A 88 34.24 16.16 -16.14
C THR A 88 34.73 14.78 -15.69
N GLU A 89 35.65 14.73 -14.74
CA GLU A 89 36.18 13.49 -14.16
C GLU A 89 35.09 12.70 -13.41
N LYS A 90 34.29 13.37 -12.59
CA LYS A 90 33.27 12.71 -11.76
C LYS A 90 31.98 12.39 -12.52
N GLY A 91 31.68 13.12 -13.60
CA GLY A 91 30.47 12.95 -14.40
C GLY A 91 29.20 13.55 -13.78
N TYR A 92 29.31 14.29 -12.67
CA TYR A 92 28.21 15.01 -12.04
C TYR A 92 28.69 16.33 -11.39
N GLY A 93 27.76 17.28 -11.26
CA GLY A 93 28.04 18.62 -10.75
C GLY A 93 28.45 18.65 -9.26
N PRO A 94 29.11 19.73 -8.81
CA PRO A 94 29.61 19.88 -7.44
C PRO A 94 28.51 19.99 -6.38
N GLY A 95 27.25 20.15 -6.78
CA GLY A 95 26.08 20.20 -5.91
C GLY A 95 25.25 21.46 -6.15
N VAL A 96 23.99 21.45 -5.70
CA VAL A 96 23.02 22.53 -5.96
C VAL A 96 23.54 23.90 -5.53
N VAL A 97 24.13 23.99 -4.33
CA VAL A 97 24.58 25.29 -3.77
C VAL A 97 25.73 25.86 -4.60
N ILE A 98 26.64 25.00 -5.03
CA ILE A 98 27.81 25.42 -5.81
C ILE A 98 27.40 25.82 -7.22
N GLU A 99 26.46 25.11 -7.84
CA GLU A 99 25.93 25.49 -9.15
C GLU A 99 25.21 26.84 -9.10
N ILE A 100 24.45 27.12 -8.03
CA ILE A 100 23.87 28.45 -7.77
C ILE A 100 24.98 29.52 -7.72
N LEU A 101 26.02 29.29 -6.92
CA LEU A 101 27.13 30.24 -6.77
C LEU A 101 27.90 30.44 -8.08
N LYS A 102 28.10 29.38 -8.87
CA LYS A 102 28.74 29.43 -10.18
C LYS A 102 27.94 30.28 -11.17
N GLU A 103 26.62 30.11 -11.22
CA GLU A 103 25.75 30.89 -12.11
C GLU A 103 25.68 32.37 -11.71
N ILE A 104 25.64 32.66 -10.41
CA ILE A 104 25.72 34.05 -9.91
C ILE A 104 27.11 34.64 -10.18
N GLY A 105 28.16 33.85 -9.95
CA GLY A 105 29.55 34.25 -10.17
C GLY A 105 29.84 34.61 -11.62
N LYS A 106 29.35 33.83 -12.58
CA LYS A 106 29.47 34.15 -14.02
C LYS A 106 28.82 35.49 -14.39
N ARG A 107 27.68 35.83 -13.80
CA ARG A 107 26.94 37.08 -14.13
C ARG A 107 27.59 38.33 -13.54
N LEU A 108 28.28 38.20 -12.42
CA LEU A 108 28.94 39.30 -11.72
C LEU A 108 30.48 39.27 -11.87
N ASN A 109 31.02 38.30 -12.61
CA ASN A 109 32.45 38.03 -12.73
C ASN A 109 33.14 37.94 -11.35
N LEU A 110 32.53 37.19 -10.42
CA LEU A 110 33.06 36.99 -9.07
C LEU A 110 34.04 35.83 -9.02
N THR A 111 35.10 35.99 -8.23
CA THR A 111 35.99 34.88 -7.85
C THR A 111 35.65 34.42 -6.43
N PHE A 112 35.64 33.11 -6.20
CA PHE A 112 35.36 32.55 -4.87
C PHE A 112 36.63 31.91 -4.30
N GLU A 113 37.04 32.35 -3.12
CA GLU A 113 38.16 31.78 -2.36
C GLU A 113 37.61 30.86 -1.27
N ILE A 114 38.05 29.60 -1.24
CA ILE A 114 37.58 28.63 -0.25
C ILE A 114 38.48 28.70 0.98
N VAL A 115 37.91 29.04 2.12
CA VAL A 115 38.57 29.02 3.42
C VAL A 115 38.16 27.73 4.15
N PRO A 116 39.11 26.99 4.77
CA PRO A 116 38.77 25.80 5.53
C PRO A 116 37.90 26.14 6.77
N ALA A 117 36.92 25.29 7.06
CA ALA A 117 36.07 25.45 8.23
C ALA A 117 36.88 25.26 9.53
N SER A 118 36.70 26.17 10.50
CA SER A 118 37.33 26.06 11.83
C SER A 118 36.39 25.35 12.82
N GLY A 119 36.74 24.17 13.31
CA GLY A 119 36.00 23.48 14.39
C GLY A 119 34.79 22.67 13.93
N SER A 120 33.66 22.79 14.63
CA SER A 120 32.38 22.12 14.32
C SER A 120 31.82 22.55 12.95
N THR A 121 31.28 21.61 12.17
CA THR A 121 30.82 21.82 10.77
C THR A 121 30.04 23.13 10.56
N TRP A 122 28.81 23.19 11.07
CA TRP A 122 27.93 24.36 10.94
C TRP A 122 28.14 25.37 12.06
N GLY A 123 28.30 24.90 13.30
CA GLY A 123 28.42 25.74 14.48
C GLY A 123 27.17 25.81 15.33
N GLU A 124 27.38 25.96 16.63
CA GLU A 124 26.35 26.07 17.65
C GLU A 124 26.50 27.39 18.40
N TYR A 125 25.41 27.85 19.01
CA TYR A 125 25.45 28.99 19.92
C TYR A 125 25.85 28.51 21.31
N LEU A 126 27.11 28.74 21.70
CA LEU A 126 27.67 28.29 22.97
C LEU A 126 28.23 29.49 23.74
N ASN A 127 27.81 29.66 25.00
CA ASN A 127 28.35 30.64 25.93
C ASN A 127 28.44 32.08 25.38
N GLY A 128 27.43 32.50 24.61
CA GLY A 128 27.36 33.85 24.06
C GLY A 128 28.09 34.06 22.72
N SER A 129 28.75 33.03 22.17
CA SER A 129 29.45 33.10 20.89
C SER A 129 29.05 31.95 19.95
N TRP A 130 29.13 32.20 18.65
CA TRP A 130 28.91 31.17 17.63
C TRP A 130 30.20 30.45 17.32
N THR A 131 30.16 29.12 17.33
CA THR A 131 31.26 28.25 16.88
C THR A 131 31.11 27.89 15.40
N GLY A 132 32.05 27.13 14.84
CA GLY A 132 31.96 26.60 13.48
C GLY A 132 31.89 27.63 12.36
N ALA A 133 31.26 27.25 11.24
CA ALA A 133 31.11 28.08 10.05
C ALA A 133 30.33 29.38 10.33
N PHE A 134 29.25 29.33 11.11
CA PHE A 134 28.54 30.56 11.52
C PHE A 134 29.40 31.47 12.40
N GLY A 135 30.27 30.90 13.25
CA GLY A 135 31.26 31.67 14.00
C GLY A 135 32.25 32.43 13.12
N GLN A 136 32.76 31.78 12.07
CA GLN A 136 33.66 32.41 11.09
C GLN A 136 32.97 33.55 10.32
N LEU A 137 31.69 33.36 9.98
CA LEU A 137 30.87 34.36 9.31
C LEU A 137 30.65 35.59 10.20
N VAL A 138 30.36 35.39 11.49
CA VAL A 138 30.15 36.48 12.47
C VAL A 138 31.44 37.25 12.74
N ARG A 139 32.60 36.57 12.74
CA ARG A 139 33.91 37.22 12.90
C ARG A 139 34.40 37.96 11.65
N GLY A 140 33.68 37.87 10.53
CA GLY A 140 34.06 38.49 9.27
C GLY A 140 35.28 37.84 8.59
N GLU A 141 35.58 36.58 8.93
CA GLU A 141 36.64 35.81 8.27
C GLU A 141 36.22 35.37 6.86
N VAL A 142 34.92 35.23 6.65
CA VAL A 142 34.29 34.82 5.39
C VAL A 142 33.06 35.67 5.07
N ASP A 143 32.72 35.76 3.78
CA ASP A 143 31.60 36.58 3.27
C ASP A 143 30.30 35.77 3.12
N LEU A 144 30.41 34.46 2.86
CA LEU A 144 29.27 33.56 2.69
C LEU A 144 29.57 32.12 3.10
N LEU A 145 28.52 31.35 3.38
CA LEU A 145 28.61 29.91 3.66
C LEU A 145 28.07 29.10 2.49
N ALA A 146 28.95 28.32 1.85
CA ALA A 146 28.62 27.47 0.71
C ALA A 146 28.05 26.12 1.19
N GLY A 147 26.83 26.15 1.70
CA GLY A 147 26.05 24.96 2.07
C GLY A 147 24.56 25.26 2.22
N GLY A 148 23.76 24.20 2.40
CA GLY A 148 22.32 24.34 2.67
C GLY A 148 22.06 24.58 4.15
N ALA A 149 22.05 25.84 4.58
CA ALA A 149 21.78 26.16 5.98
C ALA A 149 20.26 26.13 6.25
N ILE A 150 19.86 25.41 7.29
CA ILE A 150 18.49 25.46 7.80
C ILE A 150 18.17 26.90 8.23
N MET A 151 17.10 27.44 7.66
CA MET A 151 16.59 28.76 7.99
C MET A 151 15.97 28.76 9.38
N GLU A 152 16.63 29.45 10.31
CA GLU A 152 16.24 29.54 11.72
C GLU A 152 16.32 31.00 12.21
N TYR A 153 15.54 31.34 13.23
CA TYR A 153 15.53 32.69 13.81
C TYR A 153 16.91 33.10 14.34
N ASP A 154 17.54 32.25 15.16
CA ASP A 154 18.84 32.57 15.78
C ASP A 154 19.94 32.82 14.73
N ARG A 155 19.84 32.14 13.57
CA ARG A 155 20.75 32.31 12.42
C ARG A 155 20.44 33.55 11.58
N SER A 156 19.19 33.97 11.47
CA SER A 156 18.80 35.16 10.69
C SER A 156 19.12 36.47 11.43
N VAL A 157 19.24 36.42 12.74
CA VAL A 157 19.70 37.57 13.56
C VAL A 157 21.17 37.90 13.26
N ILE A 158 22.02 36.88 13.15
CA ILE A 158 23.48 37.04 12.97
C ILE A 158 23.94 37.09 11.51
N SER A 159 23.13 36.60 10.57
CA SER A 159 23.48 36.48 9.16
C SER A 159 22.31 36.85 8.27
N ASP A 160 22.58 37.22 7.03
CA ASP A 160 21.54 37.44 6.04
C ASP A 160 21.32 36.15 5.25
N LEU A 161 20.18 35.51 5.50
CA LEU A 161 19.78 34.28 4.80
C LEU A 161 19.11 34.66 3.47
N THR A 162 19.54 34.03 2.38
CA THR A 162 18.91 34.23 1.05
C THR A 162 17.51 33.66 0.98
N TYR A 163 16.79 33.95 -0.12
CA TYR A 163 15.60 33.18 -0.50
C TYR A 163 15.88 31.67 -0.41
N PRO A 164 14.97 30.89 0.19
CA PRO A 164 15.19 29.46 0.36
C PRO A 164 15.19 28.75 -0.98
N PHE A 165 16.26 27.99 -1.26
CA PHE A 165 16.43 27.32 -2.55
C PHE A 165 15.80 25.92 -2.58
N GLN A 166 15.54 25.33 -1.42
CA GLN A 166 14.97 23.98 -1.29
C GLN A 166 14.12 23.86 -0.02
N PHE A 167 12.98 23.18 -0.15
CA PHE A 167 12.22 22.67 0.99
C PHE A 167 12.76 21.29 1.37
N GLU A 168 13.10 21.09 2.64
CA GLU A 168 13.63 19.82 3.12
C GLU A 168 13.02 19.44 4.47
N PRO A 169 12.09 18.49 4.52
CA PRO A 169 11.70 17.89 5.78
C PRO A 169 12.77 16.91 6.27
N THR A 170 12.64 16.51 7.53
CA THR A 170 13.41 15.42 8.13
C THR A 170 12.74 14.08 7.82
N GLY A 171 13.44 13.19 7.14
CA GLY A 171 12.96 11.84 6.83
C GLY A 171 13.22 10.87 7.98
N ILE A 172 12.42 9.80 8.03
CA ILE A 172 12.61 8.68 8.96
C ILE A 172 12.99 7.45 8.14
N MET A 173 14.21 6.97 8.32
CA MET A 173 14.72 5.78 7.65
C MET A 173 14.83 4.63 8.64
N ILE A 174 14.33 3.46 8.24
CA ILE A 174 14.46 2.21 8.99
C ILE A 174 15.05 1.13 8.11
N ARG A 175 15.51 0.04 8.73
CA ARG A 175 15.82 -1.18 7.99
C ARG A 175 14.54 -1.67 7.32
N SER A 176 14.66 -2.06 6.05
CA SER A 176 13.56 -2.70 5.32
C SER A 176 13.08 -3.91 6.12
N PRO A 177 11.79 -3.97 6.50
CA PRO A 177 11.26 -5.16 7.14
C PRO A 177 11.41 -6.32 6.16
N GLU A 178 11.67 -7.51 6.69
CA GLU A 178 11.58 -8.71 5.85
C GLU A 178 10.18 -8.75 5.23
N LYS A 179 10.10 -9.13 3.94
CA LYS A 179 8.82 -9.28 3.25
C LYS A 179 7.92 -10.12 4.14
N TYR A 180 6.77 -9.56 4.51
CA TYR A 180 5.80 -10.28 5.30
C TYR A 180 5.21 -11.38 4.41
N GLU A 181 5.71 -12.60 4.58
CA GLU A 181 5.09 -13.80 4.06
C GLU A 181 3.97 -14.17 5.03
N ASP A 182 2.72 -13.96 4.61
CA ASP A 182 1.59 -14.44 5.39
C ASP A 182 1.50 -15.96 5.21
N ASP A 183 2.14 -16.68 6.13
CA ASP A 183 2.18 -18.14 6.16
C ASP A 183 0.96 -18.72 6.91
N THR A 184 -0.09 -17.93 7.14
CA THR A 184 -1.27 -18.38 7.90
C THR A 184 -1.97 -19.54 7.19
N LEU A 185 -2.23 -20.62 7.94
CA LEU A 185 -2.87 -21.85 7.45
C LEU A 185 -4.22 -21.61 6.75
N LEU A 186 -4.90 -20.50 7.03
CA LEU A 186 -6.22 -20.14 6.51
C LEU A 186 -6.20 -19.03 5.46
N ILE A 187 -5.04 -18.70 4.88
CA ILE A 187 -4.92 -17.68 3.81
C ILE A 187 -5.86 -17.95 2.63
N VAL A 188 -6.17 -19.23 2.35
CA VAL A 188 -7.12 -19.63 1.31
C VAL A 188 -8.54 -19.13 1.60
N THR A 189 -8.91 -18.89 2.86
CA THR A 189 -10.25 -18.39 3.25
C THR A 189 -10.33 -16.88 3.36
N GLU A 190 -9.19 -16.18 3.35
CA GLU A 190 -9.08 -14.71 3.47
C GLU A 190 -9.84 -13.90 2.40
N PRO A 191 -10.03 -14.37 1.13
CA PRO A 191 -10.72 -13.57 0.11
C PRO A 191 -12.14 -13.13 0.48
N PHE A 192 -12.81 -13.89 1.37
CA PHE A 192 -14.12 -13.55 1.89
C PHE A 192 -14.05 -13.28 3.40
N SER A 193 -14.65 -12.17 3.83
CA SER A 193 -14.83 -11.90 5.25
C SER A 193 -15.72 -12.96 5.89
N TRP A 194 -15.59 -13.15 7.20
CA TRP A 194 -16.39 -14.13 7.95
C TRP A 194 -17.91 -13.91 7.77
N GLU A 195 -18.34 -12.66 7.57
CA GLU A 195 -19.73 -12.28 7.33
C GLU A 195 -20.27 -12.92 6.05
N VAL A 196 -19.50 -12.90 4.96
CA VAL A 196 -19.88 -13.52 3.69
C VAL A 196 -20.01 -15.02 3.86
N TRP A 197 -19.07 -15.66 4.55
CA TRP A 197 -19.12 -17.10 4.83
C TRP A 197 -20.39 -17.52 5.57
N VAL A 198 -20.79 -16.75 6.60
CA VAL A 198 -22.01 -17.03 7.37
C VAL A 198 -23.26 -16.83 6.53
N ILE A 199 -23.32 -15.76 5.72
CA ILE A 199 -24.44 -15.51 4.81
C ILE A 199 -24.55 -16.64 3.77
N THR A 200 -23.44 -17.06 3.17
CA THR A 200 -23.43 -18.18 2.21
C THR A 200 -23.93 -19.46 2.85
N ALA A 201 -23.48 -19.80 4.06
CA ALA A 201 -23.97 -20.96 4.80
C ALA A 201 -25.49 -20.87 5.09
N ALA A 202 -25.96 -19.70 5.52
CA ALA A 202 -27.38 -19.46 5.77
C ALA A 202 -28.22 -19.62 4.48
N VAL A 203 -27.76 -19.09 3.34
CA VAL A 203 -28.46 -19.20 2.06
C VAL A 203 -28.50 -20.65 1.56
N ILE A 204 -27.45 -21.45 1.78
CA ILE A 204 -27.45 -22.90 1.46
C ILE A 204 -28.53 -23.61 2.27
N LEU A 205 -28.62 -23.34 3.58
CA LEU A 205 -29.63 -23.95 4.45
C LEU A 205 -31.05 -23.54 4.05
N ILE A 206 -31.29 -22.26 3.84
CA ILE A 206 -32.61 -21.73 3.44
C ILE A 206 -33.04 -22.33 2.09
N SER A 207 -32.13 -22.37 1.11
CA SER A 207 -32.41 -22.96 -0.20
C SER A 207 -32.73 -24.45 -0.11
N GLY A 208 -32.01 -25.19 0.74
CA GLY A 208 -32.29 -26.60 1.04
C GLY A 208 -33.67 -26.81 1.67
N VAL A 209 -34.09 -25.95 2.60
CA VAL A 209 -35.44 -26.04 3.21
C VAL A 209 -36.53 -25.72 2.19
N ILE A 210 -36.34 -24.70 1.35
CA ILE A 210 -37.28 -24.34 0.28
C ILE A 210 -37.43 -25.50 -0.70
N PHE A 211 -36.32 -26.09 -1.14
CA PHE A 211 -36.32 -27.22 -2.06
C PHE A 211 -37.00 -28.47 -1.47
N LEU A 212 -36.80 -28.74 -0.18
CA LEU A 212 -37.51 -29.80 0.53
C LEU A 212 -39.03 -29.54 0.53
N GLY A 213 -39.46 -28.31 0.80
CA GLY A 213 -40.86 -27.91 0.74
C GLY A 213 -41.46 -28.11 -0.66
N MET A 214 -40.79 -27.62 -1.70
CA MET A 214 -41.26 -27.76 -3.08
C MET A 214 -41.33 -29.21 -3.53
N THR A 215 -40.31 -30.02 -3.27
CA THR A 215 -40.29 -31.44 -3.66
C THR A 215 -41.37 -32.24 -2.94
N ASN A 216 -41.66 -31.95 -1.67
CA ASN A 216 -42.77 -32.59 -0.93
C ASN A 216 -44.14 -32.22 -1.49
N ILE A 217 -44.36 -30.95 -1.85
CA ILE A 217 -45.64 -30.47 -2.43
C ILE A 217 -45.84 -31.04 -3.83
N LEU A 218 -44.81 -30.95 -4.69
CA LEU A 218 -44.89 -31.38 -6.08
C LEU A 218 -44.79 -32.90 -6.25
N ARG A 219 -44.46 -33.66 -5.18
CA ARG A 219 -44.43 -35.13 -5.19
C ARG A 219 -45.74 -35.74 -5.70
N LYS A 220 -46.87 -35.22 -5.22
CA LYS A 220 -48.20 -35.76 -5.57
C LYS A 220 -48.62 -35.44 -7.01
N VAL A 221 -48.13 -34.33 -7.57
CA VAL A 221 -48.59 -33.82 -8.88
C VAL A 221 -47.66 -34.28 -10.01
N TYR A 222 -46.34 -34.22 -9.80
CA TYR A 222 -45.33 -34.46 -10.85
C TYR A 222 -44.47 -35.71 -10.62
N LYS A 223 -44.79 -36.55 -9.62
CA LYS A 223 -43.97 -37.71 -9.21
C LYS A 223 -42.50 -37.31 -9.02
N GLU A 224 -42.29 -36.24 -8.25
CA GLU A 224 -40.96 -35.74 -7.87
C GLU A 224 -40.20 -36.71 -6.96
N MET A 225 -38.87 -36.54 -6.93
CA MET A 225 -37.95 -37.27 -6.06
C MET A 225 -38.30 -37.11 -4.57
N SER A 226 -38.13 -38.19 -3.81
CA SER A 226 -38.15 -38.14 -2.35
C SER A 226 -36.76 -37.81 -1.82
N VAL A 227 -36.55 -36.55 -1.42
CA VAL A 227 -35.34 -36.10 -0.76
C VAL A 227 -35.57 -36.01 0.75
N THR A 228 -34.60 -36.48 1.51
CA THR A 228 -34.50 -36.23 2.96
C THR A 228 -34.02 -34.79 3.22
N PRO A 229 -34.26 -34.22 4.43
CA PRO A 229 -33.79 -32.87 4.76
C PRO A 229 -32.28 -32.68 4.59
N PHE A 230 -31.49 -33.71 4.92
CA PHE A 230 -30.04 -33.68 4.75
C PHE A 230 -29.63 -33.71 3.28
N GLU A 231 -30.22 -34.60 2.48
CA GLU A 231 -29.96 -34.66 1.02
C GLU A 231 -30.35 -33.36 0.33
N SER A 232 -31.42 -32.71 0.77
CA SER A 232 -31.86 -31.42 0.24
C SER A 232 -30.80 -30.33 0.47
N ILE A 233 -30.23 -30.23 1.67
CA ILE A 233 -29.14 -29.29 1.96
C ILE A 233 -27.86 -29.68 1.20
N TRP A 234 -27.56 -30.98 1.13
CA TRP A 234 -26.41 -31.53 0.42
C TRP A 234 -26.42 -31.19 -1.07
N VAL A 235 -27.60 -31.14 -1.71
CA VAL A 235 -27.75 -30.71 -3.10
C VAL A 235 -27.23 -29.28 -3.30
N PHE A 236 -27.64 -28.33 -2.46
CA PHE A 236 -27.22 -26.92 -2.60
C PHE A 236 -25.75 -26.73 -2.23
N PHE A 237 -25.26 -27.47 -1.22
CA PHE A 237 -23.84 -27.53 -0.89
C PHE A 237 -23.01 -28.10 -2.05
N SER A 238 -23.48 -29.16 -2.72
CA SER A 238 -22.79 -29.76 -3.87
C SER A 238 -22.67 -28.78 -5.02
N ILE A 239 -23.75 -28.04 -5.34
CA ILE A 239 -23.73 -27.01 -6.38
C ILE A 239 -22.79 -25.84 -6.00
N PHE A 240 -22.69 -25.50 -4.71
CA PHE A 240 -21.73 -24.50 -4.21
C PHE A 240 -20.28 -24.92 -4.47
N VAL A 241 -19.95 -26.20 -4.25
CA VAL A 241 -18.62 -26.78 -4.54
C VAL A 241 -18.46 -27.18 -6.01
N GLN A 242 -19.36 -26.70 -6.88
CA GLN A 242 -19.37 -26.98 -8.34
C GLN A 242 -19.45 -28.47 -8.71
N GLN A 243 -20.04 -29.28 -7.84
CA GLN A 243 -20.29 -30.70 -8.10
C GLN A 243 -21.65 -30.89 -8.79
N GLY A 244 -21.73 -31.90 -9.66
CA GLY A 244 -22.95 -32.25 -10.37
C GLY A 244 -24.01 -32.87 -9.44
N LEU A 245 -25.29 -32.72 -9.82
CA LEU A 245 -26.39 -33.40 -9.16
C LEU A 245 -26.46 -34.87 -9.59
N PRO A 246 -26.58 -35.84 -8.66
CA PRO A 246 -26.73 -37.26 -9.02
C PRO A 246 -28.07 -37.52 -9.73
N GLU A 247 -29.13 -36.81 -9.33
CA GLU A 247 -30.44 -36.89 -9.95
C GLU A 247 -31.02 -35.47 -10.16
N GLN A 248 -31.67 -35.25 -11.30
CA GLN A 248 -32.23 -33.95 -11.67
C GLN A 248 -33.71 -33.83 -11.31
N PRO A 249 -34.18 -32.67 -10.82
CA PRO A 249 -35.61 -32.46 -10.56
C PRO A 249 -36.44 -32.50 -11.86
N ARG A 250 -37.66 -33.03 -11.79
CA ARG A 250 -38.53 -33.17 -12.97
C ARG A 250 -39.30 -31.89 -13.28
N SER A 251 -39.76 -31.19 -12.25
CA SER A 251 -40.56 -29.97 -12.35
C SER A 251 -39.74 -28.78 -12.78
N TRP A 252 -40.34 -27.94 -13.63
CA TRP A 252 -39.77 -26.69 -14.08
C TRP A 252 -39.49 -25.72 -12.93
N SER A 253 -40.36 -25.62 -11.92
CA SER A 253 -40.15 -24.71 -10.79
C SER A 253 -38.90 -25.08 -9.97
N CYS A 254 -38.68 -26.38 -9.75
CA CYS A 254 -37.47 -26.89 -9.10
C CYS A 254 -36.22 -26.65 -9.95
N ARG A 255 -36.31 -26.81 -11.28
CA ARG A 255 -35.21 -26.54 -12.21
C ARG A 255 -34.82 -25.07 -12.22
N VAL A 256 -35.79 -24.15 -12.21
CA VAL A 256 -35.53 -22.70 -12.13
C VAL A 256 -34.83 -22.34 -10.83
N LEU A 257 -35.27 -22.88 -9.68
CA LEU A 257 -34.61 -22.64 -8.40
C LEU A 257 -33.14 -23.12 -8.43
N VAL A 258 -32.90 -24.35 -8.90
CA VAL A 258 -31.56 -24.92 -9.03
C VAL A 258 -30.71 -24.12 -10.02
N ALA A 259 -31.28 -23.66 -11.14
CA ALA A 259 -30.56 -22.85 -12.13
C ALA A 259 -30.15 -21.48 -11.61
N LEU A 260 -31.02 -20.81 -10.84
CA LEU A 260 -30.69 -19.53 -10.19
C LEU A 260 -29.60 -19.71 -9.13
N TRP A 261 -29.70 -20.77 -8.31
CA TRP A 261 -28.64 -21.10 -7.35
C TRP A 261 -27.32 -21.44 -8.03
N TRP A 262 -27.36 -22.17 -9.14
CA TRP A 262 -26.19 -22.50 -9.93
C TRP A 262 -25.50 -21.25 -10.48
N LEU A 263 -26.27 -20.30 -11.01
CA LEU A 263 -25.73 -19.01 -11.47
C LEU A 263 -25.09 -18.22 -10.30
N ALA A 264 -25.77 -18.16 -9.14
CA ALA A 264 -25.22 -17.52 -7.95
C ALA A 264 -23.92 -18.18 -7.47
N SER A 265 -23.87 -19.52 -7.44
CA SER A 265 -22.69 -20.30 -7.07
C SER A 265 -21.50 -20.03 -8.00
N ILE A 266 -21.72 -20.04 -9.32
CA ILE A 266 -20.66 -19.73 -10.29
C ILE A 266 -20.12 -18.32 -10.07
N THR A 267 -20.99 -17.33 -9.89
CA THR A 267 -20.57 -15.94 -9.63
C THR A 267 -19.77 -15.82 -8.33
N LEU A 268 -20.22 -16.45 -7.25
CA LEU A 268 -19.51 -16.46 -5.96
C LEU A 268 -18.15 -17.15 -6.09
N SER A 269 -18.08 -18.29 -6.79
CA SER A 269 -16.81 -18.97 -6.98
C SER A 269 -15.85 -18.19 -7.88
N ALA A 270 -16.34 -17.54 -8.94
CA ALA A 270 -15.52 -16.73 -9.83
C ALA A 270 -14.91 -15.52 -9.09
N THR A 271 -15.73 -14.83 -8.28
CA THR A 271 -15.27 -13.70 -7.45
C THR A 271 -14.29 -14.14 -6.38
N PHE A 272 -14.50 -15.30 -5.75
CA PHE A 272 -13.54 -15.91 -4.84
C PHE A 272 -12.21 -16.21 -5.52
N THR A 273 -12.23 -16.87 -6.69
CA THR A 273 -11.00 -17.18 -7.42
C THR A 273 -10.25 -15.92 -7.87
N GLY A 274 -10.95 -14.90 -8.34
CA GLY A 274 -10.33 -13.64 -8.75
C GLY A 274 -9.67 -12.90 -7.58
N SER A 275 -10.35 -12.88 -6.43
CA SER A 275 -9.82 -12.23 -5.22
C SER A 275 -8.63 -13.00 -4.63
N LEU A 276 -8.68 -14.34 -4.66
CA LEU A 276 -7.56 -15.19 -4.22
C LEU A 276 -6.33 -15.00 -5.12
N VAL A 277 -6.50 -14.94 -6.44
CA VAL A 277 -5.41 -14.66 -7.38
C VAL A 277 -4.80 -13.28 -7.12
N ALA A 278 -5.63 -12.26 -6.91
CA ALA A 278 -5.16 -10.92 -6.59
C ALA A 278 -4.36 -10.87 -5.26
N LEU A 279 -4.80 -11.64 -4.26
CA LEU A 279 -4.12 -11.75 -2.97
C LEU A 279 -2.74 -12.38 -3.10
N PHE A 280 -2.61 -13.46 -3.87
CA PHE A 280 -1.31 -14.10 -4.09
C PHE A 280 -0.39 -13.35 -5.05
N ALA A 281 -0.93 -12.48 -5.91
CA ALA A 281 -0.15 -11.67 -6.83
C ALA A 281 0.61 -10.52 -6.14
N VAL A 282 0.12 -10.03 -4.99
CA VAL A 282 0.68 -8.86 -4.31
C VAL A 282 1.34 -9.25 -3.00
N ASP A 283 2.68 -9.13 -2.95
CA ASP A 283 3.42 -9.19 -1.69
C ASP A 283 3.16 -7.90 -0.90
N LYS A 284 2.51 -8.00 0.28
CA LYS A 284 2.35 -6.85 1.18
C LYS A 284 3.62 -6.67 2.01
N THR A 285 4.19 -5.46 1.97
CA THR A 285 5.27 -5.08 2.89
C THR A 285 4.65 -4.33 4.06
N ASN A 286 4.54 -4.99 5.21
CA ASN A 286 3.99 -4.36 6.41
C ASN A 286 5.07 -3.53 7.12
N LEU A 287 4.91 -2.21 7.09
CA LEU A 287 5.78 -1.30 7.85
C LEU A 287 5.41 -1.38 9.34
N PRO A 288 6.40 -1.34 10.25
CA PRO A 288 6.14 -1.39 11.69
C PRO A 288 5.39 -0.14 12.20
N PHE A 289 5.51 0.97 11.48
CA PHE A 289 4.79 2.21 11.72
C PHE A 289 4.77 3.05 10.44
N GLN A 290 3.75 3.91 10.30
CA GLN A 290 3.63 4.86 9.20
C GLN A 290 3.89 6.31 9.65
N ASN A 291 3.50 6.63 10.89
CA ASN A 291 3.53 8.00 11.41
C ASN A 291 4.52 8.14 12.57
N ILE A 292 4.95 9.38 12.83
CA ILE A 292 5.81 9.72 13.97
C ILE A 292 5.17 9.36 15.32
N GLU A 293 3.86 9.46 15.47
CA GLU A 293 3.15 9.09 16.71
C GLU A 293 3.31 7.61 17.04
N GLN A 294 3.21 6.75 16.03
CA GLN A 294 3.41 5.31 16.15
C GLN A 294 4.88 5.00 16.47
N LEU A 295 5.83 5.70 15.84
CA LEU A 295 7.25 5.59 16.17
C LEU A 295 7.50 5.94 17.64
N VAL A 296 7.01 7.08 18.12
CA VAL A 296 7.21 7.50 19.52
C VAL A 296 6.61 6.47 20.48
N LYS A 297 5.45 5.89 20.17
CA LYS A 297 4.87 4.80 20.97
C LYS A 297 5.78 3.57 21.03
N LEU A 298 6.40 3.19 19.91
CA LEU A 298 7.35 2.07 19.85
C LEU A 298 8.67 2.38 20.58
N VAL A 299 9.14 3.62 20.53
CA VAL A 299 10.31 4.08 21.29
C VAL A 299 10.04 4.02 22.80
N LYS A 300 8.87 4.48 23.25
CA LYS A 300 8.44 4.33 24.66
C LYS A 300 8.43 2.88 25.11
N GLN A 301 7.95 1.97 24.26
CA GLN A 301 7.95 0.52 24.51
C GLN A 301 9.36 -0.12 24.46
N GLY A 302 10.39 0.61 24.05
CA GLY A 302 11.76 0.09 23.93
C GLY A 302 11.97 -0.83 22.72
N ARG A 303 11.08 -0.79 21.73
CA ARG A 303 11.22 -1.58 20.49
C ARG A 303 12.07 -0.87 19.44
N PHE A 304 12.15 0.46 19.53
CA PHE A 304 12.93 1.30 18.63
C PHE A 304 13.78 2.30 19.39
N GLU A 305 14.96 2.59 18.86
CA GLU A 305 15.83 3.68 19.28
C GLU A 305 16.11 4.64 18.13
N ILE A 306 16.43 5.89 18.45
CA ILE A 306 16.64 6.95 17.46
C ILE A 306 18.13 7.07 17.14
N VAL A 307 18.45 7.23 15.86
CA VAL A 307 19.80 7.53 15.39
C VAL A 307 19.77 8.91 14.73
N MET A 308 20.73 9.77 15.06
CA MET A 308 20.87 11.09 14.46
C MET A 308 22.33 11.38 14.13
N ASP A 309 22.56 12.26 13.17
CA ASP A 309 23.91 12.77 12.90
C ASP A 309 24.34 13.75 13.99
N GLU A 310 25.56 13.61 14.50
CA GLU A 310 26.19 14.55 15.46
C GLU A 310 26.17 15.98 14.91
N ASN A 311 26.34 16.15 13.60
CA ASN A 311 26.31 17.47 12.94
C ASN A 311 24.89 18.03 12.75
N SER A 312 23.83 17.28 13.09
CA SER A 312 22.43 17.73 12.98
C SER A 312 21.88 18.31 14.28
N PHE A 313 22.67 19.14 14.95
CA PHE A 313 22.28 19.79 16.21
C PHE A 313 20.96 20.56 16.07
N THR A 314 20.79 21.32 14.98
CA THR A 314 19.56 22.10 14.73
C THR A 314 18.30 21.22 14.76
N ARG A 315 18.34 20.00 14.21
CA ARG A 315 17.17 19.11 14.24
C ARG A 315 16.89 18.60 15.65
N THR A 316 17.94 18.31 16.41
CA THR A 316 17.84 17.93 17.83
C THR A 316 17.23 19.07 18.65
N GLU A 317 17.69 20.30 18.43
CA GLU A 317 17.18 21.51 19.08
C GLU A 317 15.72 21.79 18.70
N MET A 318 15.34 21.60 17.44
CA MET A 318 13.94 21.72 17.01
C MET A 318 13.02 20.73 17.75
N ILE A 319 13.48 19.50 17.99
CA ILE A 319 12.73 18.51 18.79
C ILE A 319 12.64 18.98 20.24
N ALA A 320 13.74 19.45 20.82
CA ALA A 320 13.80 19.93 22.20
C ALA A 320 12.91 21.16 22.47
N ARG A 321 12.89 22.12 21.54
CA ARG A 321 12.11 23.36 21.64
C ARG A 321 10.63 23.19 21.26
N SER A 322 10.25 22.04 20.71
CA SER A 322 8.89 21.82 20.20
C SER A 322 7.84 21.77 21.31
N LYS A 323 6.70 22.41 21.09
CA LYS A 323 5.56 22.42 22.03
C LYS A 323 4.56 21.28 21.79
N LEU A 324 4.69 20.55 20.68
CA LEU A 324 3.77 19.46 20.36
C LEU A 324 4.05 18.25 21.28
N PRO A 325 3.00 17.58 21.79
CA PRO A 325 3.15 16.50 22.76
C PRO A 325 4.00 15.35 22.23
N VAL A 326 3.87 15.02 20.94
CA VAL A 326 4.62 13.94 20.28
C VAL A 326 6.13 14.18 20.32
N TYR A 327 6.57 15.41 20.02
CA TYR A 327 8.00 15.76 20.03
C TYR A 327 8.53 15.96 21.45
N ARG A 328 7.72 16.46 22.39
CA ARG A 328 8.09 16.53 23.82
C ARG A 328 8.33 15.13 24.40
N ASP A 329 7.45 14.20 24.07
CA ASP A 329 7.56 12.81 24.49
C ASP A 329 8.78 12.14 23.83
N LEU A 330 9.02 12.40 22.54
CA LEU A 330 10.22 11.94 21.85
C LEU A 330 11.49 12.51 22.50
N TRP A 331 11.53 13.80 22.80
CA TRP A 331 12.65 14.45 23.48
C TRP A 331 12.92 13.85 24.85
N HIS A 332 11.87 13.53 25.61
CA HIS A 332 12.01 12.86 26.90
C HIS A 332 12.67 11.48 26.75
N GLU A 333 12.23 10.68 25.78
CA GLU A 333 12.86 9.38 25.49
C GLU A 333 14.31 9.51 25.01
N MET A 334 14.62 10.52 24.19
CA MET A 334 15.96 10.77 23.69
C MET A 334 16.92 11.23 24.81
N ASN A 335 16.53 12.25 25.57
CA ASN A 335 17.43 12.92 26.50
C ASN A 335 17.44 12.29 27.90
N VAL A 336 16.29 11.86 28.43
CA VAL A 336 16.18 11.31 29.79
C VAL A 336 16.43 9.80 29.79
N ASN A 337 15.82 9.08 28.85
CA ASN A 337 15.99 7.62 28.76
C ASN A 337 17.19 7.22 27.88
N HIS A 338 17.96 8.19 27.37
CA HIS A 338 19.13 7.98 26.53
C HIS A 338 18.90 7.08 25.30
N LYS A 339 17.68 7.07 24.74
CA LYS A 339 17.31 6.26 23.54
C LYS A 339 17.71 6.94 22.22
N VAL A 340 18.79 7.72 22.24
CA VAL A 340 19.34 8.39 21.06
C VAL A 340 20.81 8.04 20.91
N LYS A 341 21.19 7.66 19.69
CA LYS A 341 22.58 7.42 19.31
C LYS A 341 23.00 8.44 18.27
N TYR A 342 23.96 9.27 18.62
CA TYR A 342 24.58 10.18 17.68
C TYR A 342 25.69 9.47 16.91
N VAL A 343 25.76 9.74 15.60
CA VAL A 343 26.73 9.15 14.69
C VAL A 343 27.38 10.26 13.88
N ASN A 344 28.68 10.17 13.68
CA ASN A 344 29.42 11.09 12.81
C ASN A 344 29.10 10.86 11.31
N GLY A 345 28.13 11.60 10.78
CA GLY A 345 27.74 11.60 9.37
C GLY A 345 26.57 10.66 9.03
N ILE A 346 25.64 11.15 8.20
CA ILE A 346 24.48 10.40 7.70
C ILE A 346 24.86 9.06 7.05
N SER A 347 25.96 9.01 6.30
CA SER A 347 26.41 7.76 5.64
C SER A 347 26.67 6.61 6.61
N ARG A 348 27.27 6.91 7.77
CA ARG A 348 27.49 5.93 8.85
C ARG A 348 26.19 5.59 9.56
N GLY A 349 25.30 6.57 9.75
CA GLY A 349 23.96 6.35 10.28
C GLY A 349 23.16 5.35 9.44
N VAL A 350 23.19 5.50 8.10
CA VAL A 350 22.55 4.57 7.16
C VAL A 350 23.15 3.17 7.28
N ALA A 351 24.50 3.06 7.29
CA ALA A 351 25.17 1.78 7.45
C ALA A 351 24.83 1.09 8.79
N PHE A 352 24.63 1.87 9.85
CA PHE A 352 24.27 1.39 11.18
C PHE A 352 22.83 0.86 11.24
N VAL A 353 21.85 1.60 10.72
CA VAL A 353 20.44 1.14 10.61
C VAL A 353 20.33 -0.07 9.69
N ARG A 354 21.11 -0.09 8.61
CA ARG A 354 21.19 -1.25 7.73
C ARG A 354 21.63 -2.49 8.48
N ALA A 355 22.62 -2.40 9.37
CA ALA A 355 23.14 -3.56 10.11
C ALA A 355 22.24 -3.98 11.28
N ASN A 356 21.59 -3.03 11.95
CA ASN A 356 20.87 -3.27 13.20
C ASN A 356 19.36 -3.02 13.04
N PRO A 357 18.50 -4.05 13.10
CA PRO A 357 17.06 -3.85 13.18
C PRO A 357 16.68 -3.18 14.52
N GLY A 358 15.59 -2.40 14.54
CA GLY A 358 15.13 -1.69 15.74
C GLY A 358 15.70 -0.27 15.93
N TYR A 359 16.34 0.29 14.90
CA TYR A 359 16.80 1.68 14.91
C TYR A 359 16.11 2.49 13.81
N ALA A 360 15.74 3.73 14.14
CA ALA A 360 15.19 4.69 13.20
C ALA A 360 16.13 5.89 13.06
N LEU A 361 16.68 6.09 11.86
CA LEU A 361 17.54 7.21 11.52
C LEU A 361 16.70 8.42 11.13
N LEU A 362 16.92 9.55 11.81
CA LEU A 362 16.37 10.85 11.46
C LEU A 362 17.43 11.68 10.75
N GLY A 363 17.10 12.21 9.58
CA GLY A 363 18.04 12.99 8.78
C GLY A 363 17.38 13.77 7.65
N PRO A 364 18.13 14.54 6.85
CA PRO A 364 17.61 15.26 5.70
C PRO A 364 16.92 14.30 4.71
N MET A 365 15.65 14.57 4.38
CA MET A 365 14.86 13.65 3.56
C MET A 365 15.46 13.46 2.17
N ALA A 366 16.00 14.51 1.53
CA ALA A 366 16.61 14.38 0.20
C ALA A 366 17.83 13.46 0.27
N THR A 367 18.73 13.66 1.23
CA THR A 367 19.91 12.83 1.45
C THR A 367 19.53 11.36 1.70
N LEU A 368 18.59 11.11 2.61
CA LEU A 368 18.10 9.76 2.92
C LEU A 368 17.43 9.08 1.72
N ASN A 369 16.73 9.84 0.88
CA ASN A 369 16.07 9.30 -0.30
C ASN A 369 17.08 8.72 -1.29
N PHE A 370 18.25 9.35 -1.47
CA PHE A 370 19.32 8.77 -2.30
C PHE A 370 19.80 7.42 -1.77
N TYR A 371 19.99 7.32 -0.45
CA TYR A 371 20.41 6.07 0.16
C TYR A 371 19.34 4.98 0.01
N ALA A 372 18.06 5.32 0.19
CA ALA A 372 16.93 4.40 0.00
C ALA A 372 16.81 3.90 -1.45
N TYR A 373 17.05 4.74 -2.45
CA TYR A 373 17.09 4.28 -3.86
C TYR A 373 18.28 3.38 -4.15
N SER A 374 19.37 3.55 -3.40
CA SER A 374 20.62 2.87 -3.68
C SER A 374 20.82 1.56 -2.93
N ASP A 375 20.16 1.39 -1.77
CA ASP A 375 20.29 0.24 -0.90
C ASP A 375 18.90 -0.29 -0.51
N CYS A 376 18.53 -1.45 -1.07
CA CYS A 376 17.23 -2.08 -0.87
C CYS A 376 17.03 -2.66 0.55
N LYS A 377 18.06 -2.67 1.40
CA LYS A 377 17.97 -3.12 2.80
C LYS A 377 17.47 -2.03 3.75
N VAL A 378 17.31 -0.80 3.28
CA VAL A 378 16.75 0.31 4.05
C VAL A 378 15.56 0.89 3.29
N ILE A 379 14.61 1.43 4.04
CA ILE A 379 13.44 2.11 3.50
C ILE A 379 13.27 3.47 4.16
N LEU A 380 12.82 4.43 3.37
CA LEU A 380 12.47 5.76 3.83
C LEU A 380 10.94 5.84 3.92
N LEU A 381 10.44 6.32 5.05
CA LEU A 381 9.02 6.61 5.20
C LEU A 381 8.63 7.84 4.37
N ASN A 382 7.44 7.81 3.77
CA ASN A 382 6.96 8.89 2.91
C ASN A 382 6.68 10.19 3.70
N ASP A 383 6.30 10.06 4.96
CA ASP A 383 5.96 11.20 5.82
C ASP A 383 7.22 11.83 6.42
N GLY A 384 7.55 13.02 5.93
CA GLY A 384 8.59 13.87 6.50
C GLY A 384 8.10 14.61 7.74
N ILE A 385 8.95 14.67 8.76
CA ILE A 385 8.74 15.45 10.01
C ILE A 385 9.56 16.74 9.98
N LEU A 386 9.28 17.69 10.87
CA LEU A 386 10.09 18.92 11.05
C LEU A 386 10.38 19.63 9.71
N PRO A 387 9.36 20.22 9.06
CA PRO A 387 9.53 20.90 7.78
C PRO A 387 10.49 22.08 7.93
N VAL A 388 11.58 22.08 7.16
CA VAL A 388 12.53 23.20 7.11
C VAL A 388 12.82 23.66 5.69
N TYR A 389 13.37 24.86 5.58
CA TYR A 389 13.84 25.43 4.32
C TYR A 389 15.34 25.65 4.38
N LEU A 390 16.02 25.37 3.28
CA LEU A 390 17.46 25.60 3.14
C LEU A 390 17.73 26.92 2.42
N SER A 391 18.68 27.68 2.94
CA SER A 391 19.13 28.97 2.43
C SER A 391 20.65 29.03 2.40
N ILE A 392 21.21 29.99 1.66
CA ILE A 392 22.64 30.28 1.64
C ILE A 392 22.87 31.47 2.58
N PRO A 393 23.63 31.32 3.68
CA PRO A 393 23.96 32.43 4.58
C PRO A 393 25.02 33.35 3.98
N LEU A 394 24.79 34.66 4.06
CA LEU A 394 25.77 35.71 3.82
C LEU A 394 26.06 36.48 5.10
N ALA A 395 27.21 37.17 5.13
CA ALA A 395 27.54 38.08 6.21
C ALA A 395 26.43 39.12 6.43
N LYS A 396 26.21 39.52 7.69
CA LYS A 396 25.15 40.45 8.04
C LYS A 396 25.31 41.78 7.31
N HIS A 397 24.21 42.33 6.79
CA HIS A 397 24.19 43.57 6.03
C HIS A 397 25.04 43.52 4.75
N SER A 398 25.21 42.33 4.16
CA SER A 398 25.94 42.18 2.91
C SER A 398 25.21 42.86 1.74
N LEU A 399 25.97 43.55 0.90
CA LEU A 399 25.47 44.16 -0.34
C LEU A 399 24.93 43.11 -1.32
N TYR A 400 25.36 41.87 -1.20
CA TYR A 400 25.03 40.77 -2.09
C TYR A 400 23.71 40.08 -1.73
N SER A 401 23.23 40.20 -0.48
CA SER A 401 22.08 39.44 0.06
C SER A 401 20.83 39.58 -0.80
N SER A 402 20.45 40.81 -1.15
CA SER A 402 19.24 41.07 -1.96
C SER A 402 19.37 40.57 -3.40
N TYR A 403 20.56 40.69 -3.98
CA TYR A 403 20.82 40.23 -5.35
C TYR A 403 20.81 38.71 -5.43
N PHE A 404 21.53 38.04 -4.53
CA PHE A 404 21.57 36.58 -4.43
C PHE A 404 20.17 36.03 -4.20
N SER A 405 19.42 36.59 -3.25
CA SER A 405 18.03 36.20 -2.97
C SER A 405 17.14 36.27 -4.22
N THR A 406 17.20 37.36 -4.98
CA THR A 406 16.42 37.53 -6.22
C THR A 406 16.82 36.51 -7.29
N LYS A 407 18.12 36.25 -7.47
CA LYS A 407 18.61 35.31 -8.48
C LYS A 407 18.38 33.86 -8.11
N ILE A 408 18.48 33.51 -6.83
CA ILE A 408 18.11 32.19 -6.32
C ILE A 408 16.62 31.95 -6.55
N ARG A 409 15.76 32.93 -6.24
CA ARG A 409 14.33 32.83 -6.52
C ARG A 409 14.05 32.59 -8.01
N GLU A 410 14.66 33.37 -8.91
CA GLU A 410 14.54 33.16 -10.37
C GLU A 410 14.97 31.74 -10.78
N MET A 411 16.02 31.19 -10.16
CA MET A 411 16.50 29.83 -10.46
C MET A 411 15.57 28.74 -9.95
N VAL A 412 14.98 28.93 -8.77
CA VAL A 412 13.98 28.03 -8.19
C VAL A 412 12.70 28.03 -9.03
N GLU A 413 12.20 29.21 -9.40
CA GLU A 413 11.00 29.37 -10.25
C GLU A 413 11.16 28.71 -11.62
N ARG A 414 12.39 28.71 -12.17
CA ARG A 414 12.72 28.04 -13.43
C ARG A 414 13.00 26.53 -13.28
N GLY A 415 13.05 26.01 -12.06
CA GLY A 415 13.29 24.59 -11.79
C GLY A 415 14.74 24.12 -11.91
N PHE A 416 15.73 25.03 -11.93
CA PHE A 416 17.14 24.64 -12.02
C PHE A 416 17.61 23.83 -10.81
N THR A 417 17.17 24.20 -9.59
CA THR A 417 17.52 23.48 -8.36
C THR A 417 16.98 22.06 -8.38
N GLN A 418 15.73 21.87 -8.79
CA GLN A 418 15.11 20.54 -8.93
C GLN A 418 15.83 19.70 -9.99
N LYS A 419 16.22 20.32 -11.11
CA LYS A 419 17.01 19.65 -12.16
C LYS A 419 18.32 19.11 -11.61
N TRP A 420 19.14 19.94 -10.94
CA TRP A 420 20.43 19.50 -10.42
C TRP A 420 20.32 18.38 -9.37
N ILE A 421 19.26 18.41 -8.54
CA ILE A 421 18.95 17.32 -7.60
C ILE A 421 18.60 16.04 -8.37
N ALA A 422 17.79 16.14 -9.42
CA ALA A 422 17.39 14.99 -10.24
C ALA A 422 18.54 14.39 -11.06
N ASP A 423 19.44 15.24 -11.59
CA ASP A 423 20.64 14.81 -12.32
C ASP A 423 21.56 14.01 -11.39
N TYR A 424 21.81 14.52 -10.18
CA TYR A 424 22.58 13.79 -9.16
C TYR A 424 21.89 12.48 -8.75
N ARG A 425 20.57 12.50 -8.57
CA ARG A 425 19.77 11.29 -8.28
C ARG A 425 19.96 10.21 -9.33
N SER A 426 19.86 10.59 -10.59
CA SER A 426 19.95 9.67 -11.72
C SER A 426 21.35 9.07 -11.82
N TYR A 427 22.39 9.88 -11.59
CA TYR A 427 23.77 9.39 -11.51
C TYR A 427 23.97 8.34 -10.42
N VAL A 428 23.53 8.63 -9.18
CA VAL A 428 23.66 7.70 -8.05
C VAL A 428 22.87 6.41 -8.29
N ALA A 429 21.66 6.52 -8.85
CA ALA A 429 20.85 5.37 -9.21
C ALA A 429 21.59 4.48 -10.24
N MET A 430 22.13 5.07 -11.31
CA MET A 430 22.89 4.31 -12.33
C MET A 430 24.09 3.56 -11.76
N GLN A 431 24.80 4.13 -10.78
CA GLN A 431 25.98 3.51 -10.20
C GLN A 431 25.66 2.30 -9.30
N LYS A 432 24.48 2.28 -8.67
CA LYS A 432 24.11 1.26 -7.65
C LYS A 432 22.93 0.37 -8.04
N ILE A 433 22.35 0.54 -9.23
CA ILE A 433 21.31 -0.34 -9.79
C ILE A 433 21.73 -1.83 -9.75
N ASN A 434 23.02 -2.14 -9.89
CA ASN A 434 23.51 -3.53 -9.92
C ASN A 434 23.43 -4.25 -8.55
N GLU A 435 23.46 -3.52 -7.42
CA GLU A 435 23.38 -4.15 -6.10
C GLU A 435 21.93 -4.56 -5.77
N CYS A 436 20.95 -3.73 -6.11
CA CYS A 436 19.52 -4.06 -5.96
C CYS A 436 19.00 -5.05 -7.02
N ASN A 437 19.48 -4.98 -8.28
CA ASN A 437 19.06 -5.88 -9.35
C ASN A 437 19.40 -7.35 -9.13
N SER A 438 20.39 -7.65 -8.28
CA SER A 438 20.61 -9.04 -7.84
C SER A 438 19.44 -9.62 -7.02
N THR A 439 18.50 -8.77 -6.60
CA THR A 439 17.26 -9.12 -5.89
C THR A 439 15.96 -8.63 -6.56
N THR A 440 16.04 -7.73 -7.56
CA THR A 440 14.87 -7.07 -8.19
C THR A 440 14.56 -7.47 -9.64
N VAL A 441 15.14 -8.56 -10.16
CA VAL A 441 14.26 -9.48 -10.89
C VAL A 441 13.50 -10.21 -9.80
N GLY A 442 12.53 -9.50 -9.20
CA GLY A 442 11.65 -10.11 -8.22
C GLY A 442 11.19 -11.41 -8.83
N PRO A 443 11.40 -12.57 -8.16
CA PRO A 443 10.93 -13.82 -8.71
C PRO A 443 9.49 -13.56 -9.08
N LYS A 444 9.09 -13.87 -10.33
CA LYS A 444 7.66 -13.98 -10.66
C LYS A 444 7.06 -14.69 -9.46
N SER A 445 6.15 -14.06 -8.74
CA SER A 445 5.73 -14.57 -7.44
C SER A 445 4.97 -15.87 -7.71
N TYR A 446 5.72 -16.97 -7.77
CA TYR A 446 5.20 -18.30 -7.96
C TYR A 446 4.51 -18.65 -6.65
N LEU A 447 3.38 -19.35 -6.74
CA LEU A 447 2.71 -19.84 -5.55
C LEU A 447 3.66 -20.84 -4.85
N ASP A 448 4.28 -20.39 -3.76
CA ASP A 448 5.19 -21.21 -2.97
C ASP A 448 4.42 -22.18 -2.06
N LEU A 449 5.06 -23.29 -1.69
CA LEU A 449 4.48 -24.29 -0.81
C LEU A 449 4.07 -23.67 0.53
N LYS A 450 4.85 -22.71 1.04
CA LYS A 450 4.52 -21.99 2.28
C LYS A 450 3.16 -21.27 2.21
N ARG A 451 2.84 -20.66 1.07
CA ARG A 451 1.56 -19.96 0.86
C ARG A 451 0.42 -20.95 0.58
N ALA A 452 0.71 -22.09 -0.04
CA ALA A 452 -0.29 -23.09 -0.39
C ALA A 452 -0.53 -24.19 0.67
N GLN A 453 0.29 -24.25 1.73
CA GLN A 453 0.26 -25.34 2.72
C GLN A 453 -1.09 -25.54 3.40
N GLY A 454 -1.86 -24.45 3.58
CA GLY A 454 -3.18 -24.48 4.19
C GLY A 454 -4.15 -25.45 3.52
N ALA A 455 -4.16 -25.48 2.18
CA ALA A 455 -5.03 -26.38 1.41
C ALA A 455 -4.68 -27.86 1.65
N PHE A 456 -3.38 -28.18 1.77
CA PHE A 456 -2.92 -29.53 2.05
C PHE A 456 -3.28 -29.98 3.47
N TRP A 457 -3.21 -29.08 4.45
CA TRP A 457 -3.63 -29.38 5.83
C TRP A 457 -5.14 -29.63 5.94
N VAL A 458 -5.96 -28.84 5.25
CA VAL A 458 -7.43 -29.06 5.20
C VAL A 458 -7.75 -30.41 4.55
N PHE A 459 -7.08 -30.75 3.45
CA PHE A 459 -7.24 -32.04 2.80
C PHE A 459 -6.87 -33.21 3.72
N LEU A 460 -5.70 -33.13 4.38
CA LEU A 460 -5.24 -34.16 5.32
C LEU A 460 -6.19 -34.33 6.50
N GLY A 461 -6.71 -33.22 7.04
CA GLY A 461 -7.73 -33.24 8.09
C GLY A 461 -9.01 -33.93 7.63
N GLY A 462 -9.51 -33.61 6.44
CA GLY A 462 -10.70 -34.23 5.87
C GLY A 462 -10.57 -35.74 5.66
N VAL A 463 -9.44 -36.20 5.11
CA VAL A 463 -9.15 -37.65 4.95
C VAL A 463 -9.08 -38.33 6.30
N SER A 464 -8.43 -37.71 7.29
CA SER A 464 -8.28 -38.28 8.64
C SER A 464 -9.63 -38.45 9.33
N ILE A 465 -10.53 -37.46 9.22
CA ILE A 465 -11.89 -37.54 9.74
C ILE A 465 -12.67 -38.65 9.02
N GLY A 466 -12.56 -38.73 7.69
CA GLY A 466 -13.22 -39.77 6.90
C GLY A 466 -12.79 -41.19 7.29
N VAL A 467 -11.49 -41.42 7.45
CA VAL A 467 -10.96 -42.73 7.93
C VAL A 467 -11.44 -43.03 9.35
N THR A 468 -11.46 -42.03 10.23
CA THR A 468 -11.93 -42.21 11.61
C THR A 468 -13.40 -42.59 11.68
N LEU A 469 -14.25 -41.92 10.88
CA LEU A 469 -15.67 -42.25 10.79
C LEU A 469 -15.89 -43.65 10.20
N PHE A 470 -15.15 -44.02 9.16
CA PHE A 470 -15.21 -45.37 8.57
C PHE A 470 -14.84 -46.47 9.57
N VAL A 471 -13.74 -46.27 10.32
CA VAL A 471 -13.34 -47.19 11.40
C VAL A 471 -14.39 -47.24 12.50
N GLY A 472 -14.97 -46.09 12.88
CA GLY A 472 -16.05 -46.01 13.86
C GLY A 472 -17.30 -46.79 13.44
N GLU A 473 -17.74 -46.64 12.19
CA GLU A 473 -18.88 -47.39 11.63
C GLU A 473 -18.59 -48.89 11.59
N PHE A 474 -17.38 -49.27 11.19
CA PHE A 474 -16.97 -50.67 11.16
C PHE A 474 -17.00 -51.30 12.56
N ILE A 475 -16.45 -50.60 13.56
CA ILE A 475 -16.47 -51.03 14.96
C ILE A 475 -17.90 -51.11 15.48
N PHE A 476 -18.73 -50.09 15.22
CA PHE A 476 -20.13 -50.06 15.64
C PHE A 476 -20.93 -51.21 15.04
N LYS A 477 -20.75 -51.49 13.75
CA LYS A 477 -21.39 -52.62 13.06
C LYS A 477 -20.91 -53.95 13.63
N PHE A 478 -19.61 -54.11 13.87
CA PHE A 478 -19.03 -55.31 14.46
C PHE A 478 -19.58 -55.59 15.87
N PHE A 479 -19.68 -54.56 16.72
CA PHE A 479 -20.29 -54.71 18.05
C PHE A 479 -21.79 -55.02 17.98
N ARG A 480 -22.52 -54.40 17.04
CA ARG A 480 -23.95 -54.68 16.83
C ARG A 480 -24.19 -56.11 16.39
N GLU A 481 -23.40 -56.63 15.45
CA GLU A 481 -23.49 -58.04 15.00
C GLU A 481 -23.15 -59.03 16.12
N LYS A 482 -22.20 -58.69 16.99
CA LYS A 482 -21.83 -59.51 18.15
C LYS A 482 -22.90 -59.52 19.24
N MET A 483 -23.63 -58.43 19.42
CA MET A 483 -24.80 -58.35 20.32
C MET A 483 -26.00 -59.14 19.76
N THR A 484 -26.29 -59.04 18.46
CA THR A 484 -27.40 -59.80 17.85
C THR A 484 -27.18 -61.32 17.84
N LYS A 485 -25.92 -61.79 17.78
CA LYS A 485 -25.61 -63.23 17.92
C LYS A 485 -25.80 -63.78 19.33
N HIS A 486 -25.84 -62.94 20.36
CA HIS A 486 -26.10 -63.38 21.74
C HIS A 486 -27.60 -63.61 22.02
N ASP A 487 -28.50 -63.03 21.23
CA ASP A 487 -29.96 -63.17 21.39
C ASP A 487 -30.53 -64.46 20.73
N ASP A 488 -29.85 -65.05 19.75
CA ASP A 488 -30.31 -66.28 19.06
C ASP A 488 -30.00 -67.61 19.80
N VAL A 489 -29.29 -67.56 20.93
CA VAL A 489 -28.98 -68.76 21.77
C VAL A 489 -30.10 -69.04 22.81
N GLY A 490 -31.14 -68.21 22.86
CA GLY A 490 -32.16 -68.22 23.91
C GLY A 490 -33.56 -68.74 23.53
N LYS A 491 -33.73 -69.61 22.54
CA LYS A 491 -35.03 -70.27 22.30
C LYS A 491 -34.97 -71.76 22.64
N PRO A 492 -35.68 -72.24 23.68
CA PRO A 492 -35.82 -73.66 23.92
C PRO A 492 -36.76 -74.28 22.89
N PHE A 493 -36.36 -75.50 22.51
CA PHE A 493 -37.15 -76.56 21.92
C PHE A 493 -38.48 -76.69 22.68
N GLU A 494 -39.62 -76.60 21.99
CA GLU A 494 -40.90 -77.05 22.55
C GLU A 494 -41.33 -78.35 21.87
N GLU A 495 -41.72 -79.27 22.73
CA GLU A 495 -41.79 -80.70 22.55
C GLU A 495 -43.13 -81.13 21.93
N VAL A 496 -43.04 -82.19 21.15
CA VAL A 496 -44.13 -82.92 20.51
C VAL A 496 -45.11 -83.45 21.56
N THR A 497 -46.41 -83.18 21.41
CA THR A 497 -47.46 -84.07 21.97
C THR A 497 -48.65 -84.23 21.02
N THR A 498 -48.72 -85.46 20.49
CA THR A 498 -49.89 -86.32 20.29
C THR A 498 -51.03 -85.93 19.32
N VAL A 499 -51.10 -86.78 18.29
CA VAL A 499 -52.14 -87.10 17.30
C VAL A 499 -53.51 -87.46 17.88
N SER A 500 -54.60 -86.93 17.29
CA SER A 500 -55.65 -87.77 16.69
C SER A 500 -56.60 -87.01 15.75
N PRO A 501 -57.17 -87.72 14.74
CA PRO A 501 -57.61 -87.13 13.48
C PRO A 501 -59.13 -86.95 13.41
N ASN A 502 -59.59 -86.02 12.59
CA ASN A 502 -60.78 -86.14 11.73
C ASN A 502 -61.24 -84.77 11.23
N SER A 503 -61.00 -84.48 9.96
CA SER A 503 -62.04 -84.01 9.02
C SER A 503 -61.40 -83.72 7.65
N ILE A 504 -61.57 -84.71 6.78
CA ILE A 504 -61.38 -84.68 5.32
C ILE A 504 -62.43 -83.71 4.72
N GLN A 505 -62.12 -83.18 3.52
CA GLN A 505 -62.99 -82.56 2.50
C GLN A 505 -62.86 -81.03 2.40
N ASN A 506 -62.61 -80.38 1.26
CA ASN A 506 -62.69 -80.78 -0.16
C ASN A 506 -61.80 -79.88 -1.05
N ILE A 507 -61.20 -80.50 -2.06
CA ILE A 507 -60.73 -79.89 -3.32
C ILE A 507 -61.93 -79.85 -4.28
N PRO A 508 -61.96 -78.94 -5.27
CA PRO A 508 -62.13 -79.43 -6.63
C PRO A 508 -61.12 -78.84 -7.62
N ASN A 509 -60.50 -79.76 -8.36
CA ASN A 509 -59.82 -79.56 -9.63
C ASN A 509 -60.84 -79.63 -10.78
N THR A 510 -60.58 -78.88 -11.85
CA THR A 510 -60.85 -79.20 -13.28
C THR A 510 -60.00 -78.19 -14.08
N GLY A 511 -58.94 -78.53 -14.82
CA GLY A 511 -58.86 -79.33 -16.07
C GLY A 511 -58.84 -78.36 -17.29
N ASN A 512 -58.14 -78.53 -18.42
CA ASN A 512 -57.26 -79.56 -18.98
C ASN A 512 -56.60 -78.96 -20.28
N LEU A 513 -55.46 -79.53 -20.73
CA LEU A 513 -54.93 -79.79 -22.11
C LEU A 513 -55.05 -78.71 -23.24
N ASP A 514 -54.22 -78.55 -24.27
CA ASP A 514 -52.99 -79.16 -24.84
C ASP A 514 -52.58 -78.30 -26.08
N SER A 515 -51.29 -78.27 -26.46
CA SER A 515 -50.76 -78.38 -27.84
C SER A 515 -49.33 -77.81 -28.02
N ILE A 516 -48.59 -78.41 -28.96
CA ILE A 516 -47.14 -78.56 -29.05
C ILE A 516 -46.58 -77.86 -30.31
N GLN A 517 -45.45 -77.11 -30.14
CA GLN A 517 -44.33 -76.75 -31.08
C GLN A 517 -44.58 -75.91 -32.37
N PRO A 518 -43.53 -75.30 -33.03
CA PRO A 518 -42.05 -75.44 -32.89
C PRO A 518 -41.14 -74.15 -32.95
N SER A 519 -39.84 -74.34 -32.65
CA SER A 519 -38.59 -73.77 -33.26
C SER A 519 -38.18 -72.27 -33.20
N GLU A 520 -37.01 -72.00 -32.57
CA GLU A 520 -35.79 -71.25 -33.05
C GLU A 520 -35.02 -70.44 -31.93
N PRO A 521 -33.70 -70.13 -32.10
CA PRO A 521 -32.63 -70.28 -31.07
C PRO A 521 -32.21 -68.95 -30.35
N PRO A 522 -31.20 -68.94 -29.44
CA PRO A 522 -31.05 -67.88 -28.42
C PRO A 522 -30.20 -66.69 -28.89
N LEU A 523 -30.47 -65.50 -28.33
CA LEU A 523 -29.75 -64.25 -28.59
C LEU A 523 -28.90 -63.82 -27.38
N ASN A 524 -27.68 -63.42 -27.74
CA ASN A 524 -26.45 -63.36 -26.96
C ASN A 524 -26.29 -62.05 -26.15
N GLU A 525 -25.55 -62.11 -25.05
CA GLU A 525 -25.40 -61.08 -23.99
C GLU A 525 -24.51 -59.87 -24.32
N ASN A 526 -24.12 -59.66 -25.59
CA ASN A 526 -23.06 -58.71 -25.96
C ASN A 526 -23.52 -57.29 -26.38
N ASN A 527 -24.82 -57.01 -26.48
CA ASN A 527 -25.29 -55.69 -26.95
C ASN A 527 -25.39 -54.60 -25.87
N ILE A 528 -25.14 -54.91 -24.60
CA ILE A 528 -25.20 -53.92 -23.51
C ILE A 528 -23.85 -53.23 -23.32
N ALA A 529 -22.71 -53.87 -23.59
CA ALA A 529 -21.39 -53.28 -23.36
C ALA A 529 -21.01 -52.16 -24.36
N ASP A 530 -21.44 -52.27 -25.62
CA ASP A 530 -21.05 -51.31 -26.67
C ASP A 530 -21.76 -49.96 -26.55
N ASN A 531 -22.94 -49.91 -25.94
CA ASN A 531 -23.69 -48.67 -25.77
C ASN A 531 -23.16 -47.80 -24.61
N TRP A 532 -22.44 -48.41 -23.66
CA TRP A 532 -21.80 -47.69 -22.54
C TRP A 532 -20.42 -47.12 -22.90
N SER A 533 -19.70 -47.74 -23.85
CA SER A 533 -18.37 -47.28 -24.28
C SER A 533 -18.42 -46.03 -25.17
N LEU A 534 -19.50 -45.86 -25.94
CA LEU A 534 -19.71 -44.68 -26.80
C LEU A 534 -20.04 -43.40 -26.00
N ARG A 535 -20.78 -43.53 -24.89
CA ARG A 535 -21.14 -42.38 -24.02
C ARG A 535 -19.94 -41.80 -23.26
N ARG A 536 -18.96 -42.63 -22.87
CA ARG A 536 -17.74 -42.15 -22.18
C ARG A 536 -16.82 -41.35 -23.09
N ARG A 537 -16.68 -41.72 -24.37
CA ARG A 537 -15.83 -40.99 -25.33
C ARG A 537 -16.34 -39.58 -25.62
N ASN A 538 -17.65 -39.39 -25.68
CA ASN A 538 -18.23 -38.07 -25.95
C ASN A 538 -18.10 -37.09 -24.75
N VAL A 539 -18.05 -37.60 -23.51
CA VAL A 539 -17.87 -36.77 -22.31
C VAL A 539 -16.40 -36.38 -22.09
N LEU A 540 -15.46 -37.29 -22.38
CA LEU A 540 -14.02 -37.00 -22.30
C LEU A 540 -13.57 -35.99 -23.36
N ASN A 541 -14.08 -36.08 -24.60
CA ASN A 541 -13.76 -35.10 -25.64
C ASN A 541 -14.32 -33.70 -25.34
N LEU A 542 -15.48 -33.59 -24.69
CA LEU A 542 -16.04 -32.29 -24.28
C LEU A 542 -15.21 -31.62 -23.17
N SER A 543 -14.61 -32.42 -22.27
CA SER A 543 -13.74 -31.91 -21.20
C SER A 543 -12.37 -31.44 -21.71
N LEU A 544 -11.85 -32.07 -22.77
CA LEU A 544 -10.60 -31.69 -23.40
C LEU A 544 -10.72 -30.41 -24.23
N ASP A 545 -11.85 -30.19 -24.91
CA ASP A 545 -12.08 -28.96 -25.69
C ASP A 545 -12.30 -27.72 -24.80
N LEU A 546 -12.91 -27.87 -23.62
CA LEU A 546 -13.04 -26.76 -22.65
C LEU A 546 -11.70 -26.34 -22.03
N SER A 547 -10.74 -27.26 -21.88
CA SER A 547 -9.38 -26.93 -21.41
C SER A 547 -8.54 -26.18 -22.44
N ARG A 548 -8.86 -26.30 -23.74
CA ARG A 548 -8.19 -25.57 -24.83
C ARG A 548 -8.71 -24.15 -25.04
N ILE A 549 -9.89 -23.83 -24.52
CA ILE A 549 -10.51 -22.50 -24.61
C ILE A 549 -10.06 -21.59 -23.43
N ALA A 550 -9.41 -22.17 -22.41
CA ALA A 550 -8.97 -21.46 -21.20
C ALA A 550 -7.45 -21.15 -21.15
N ASN A 551 -6.73 -21.27 -22.28
CA ASN A 551 -5.34 -20.82 -22.41
C ASN A 551 -5.24 -19.60 -23.33
#